data_AF-A0A3R7MAS6-F1
#
_entry.id   AF-A0A3R7MAS6-F1
#
_cell.length_a   1.000
_cell.length_b   1.000
_cell.length_c   1.000
_cell.angle_alpha   90.00
_cell.angle_beta   90.00
_cell.angle_gamma   90.00
#
_symmetry.space_group_name_H-M   'P 1'
#
loop_
_entity.id
_entity.type
_entity.pdbx_description
1 polymer ?
#
loop_
_entity_poly.entity_id
_entity_poly.type
_entity_poly.pdbx_seq_one_letter_code
_entity_poly.pdbx_strand_id
1 'polypeptide(L)'
;MSETTDSDDRTDSTTVRAVFLTYEDDADLEYDDEGHITNHDEVVDAGQAYREIRWLDRDTVEDFEMTVVDEDHPLWCDAVANLERGDSLRVDGLREGDDA
;
A
#
# COMPACT_ATOMS: atom_id res chain seq x y z
N MET A 1 17.14 -42.71 11.92
CA MET A 1 15.86 -42.21 11.43
C MET A 1 16.18 -40.87 10.83
N SER A 2 16.17 -40.79 9.50
CA SER A 2 16.65 -39.61 8.78
C SER A 2 15.61 -38.50 8.85
N GLU A 3 16.16 -37.32 9.08
CA GLU A 3 15.55 -36.00 9.05
C GLU A 3 14.74 -35.77 7.77
N THR A 4 13.48 -35.37 7.93
CA THR A 4 12.79 -34.50 6.97
C THR A 4 12.39 -33.29 7.77
N THR A 5 13.33 -32.37 7.94
CA THR A 5 12.98 -30.98 8.26
C THR A 5 12.21 -30.49 7.05
N ASP A 6 10.92 -30.26 7.24
CA ASP A 6 10.08 -29.54 6.32
C ASP A 6 10.73 -28.16 6.15
N SER A 7 11.46 -28.00 5.04
CA SER A 7 11.90 -26.70 4.56
C SER A 7 10.63 -25.96 4.15
N ASP A 8 9.94 -25.37 5.12
CA ASP A 8 9.00 -24.28 4.85
C ASP A 8 9.89 -23.11 4.41
N ASP A 9 10.30 -23.16 3.14
CA ASP A 9 10.81 -22.06 2.32
C ASP A 9 9.70 -21.02 2.23
N ARG A 10 9.32 -20.45 3.38
CA ARG A 10 8.67 -19.17 3.39
C ARG A 10 9.75 -18.24 2.94
N THR A 11 9.69 -17.85 1.67
CA THR A 11 10.15 -16.53 1.26
C THR A 11 9.95 -15.60 2.46
N ASP A 12 11.06 -15.11 3.01
CA ASP A 12 11.05 -14.05 4.00
C ASP A 12 10.62 -12.80 3.22
N SER A 13 9.36 -12.79 2.79
CA SER A 13 8.72 -11.67 2.13
C SER A 13 8.51 -10.66 3.23
N THR A 14 9.58 -9.93 3.55
CA THR A 14 9.57 -8.85 4.54
C THR A 14 8.46 -7.90 4.12
N THR A 15 7.32 -7.98 4.80
CA THR A 15 6.16 -7.17 4.45
C THR A 15 6.29 -5.84 5.18
N VAL A 16 6.11 -4.75 4.44
CA VAL A 16 6.22 -3.39 4.96
C VAL A 16 4.90 -2.65 4.77
N ARG A 17 4.67 -1.62 5.59
CA ARG A 17 3.57 -0.68 5.34
C ARG A 17 4.06 0.30 4.29
N ALA A 18 3.30 0.48 3.21
CA ALA A 18 3.65 1.45 2.20
C ALA A 18 2.43 2.23 1.72
N VAL A 19 2.66 3.47 1.30
CA VAL A 19 1.66 4.33 0.68
C VAL A 19 1.44 3.86 -0.74
N PHE A 20 0.23 3.44 -1.04
CA PHE A 20 -0.25 3.06 -2.36
C PHE A 20 -1.26 4.11 -2.85
N LEU A 21 -1.11 4.55 -4.10
CA LEU A 21 -2.10 5.41 -4.75
C LEU A 21 -3.12 4.52 -5.45
N THR A 22 -4.38 4.71 -5.09
CA THR A 22 -5.49 3.91 -5.59
C THR A 22 -6.58 4.83 -6.14
N TYR A 23 -7.59 4.25 -6.76
CA TYR A 23 -8.70 4.98 -7.36
C TYR A 23 -10.00 4.76 -6.59
N GLU A 24 -10.85 5.78 -6.60
CA GLU A 24 -12.23 5.66 -6.14
C GLU A 24 -12.97 4.57 -6.95
N ASP A 25 -13.97 3.92 -6.34
CA ASP A 25 -14.75 2.87 -7.03
C ASP A 25 -15.52 3.41 -8.24
N ASP A 26 -15.90 4.69 -8.19
CA ASP A 26 -16.58 5.45 -9.25
C ASP A 26 -15.58 6.30 -10.08
N ALA A 27 -14.28 5.97 -10.06
CA ALA A 27 -13.30 6.67 -10.89
C ALA A 27 -13.52 6.36 -12.37
N ASP A 28 -13.55 7.39 -13.21
CA ASP A 28 -13.67 7.26 -14.67
C ASP A 28 -12.33 6.81 -15.28
N LEU A 29 -11.94 5.55 -15.08
CA LEU A 29 -10.67 5.00 -15.54
C LEU A 29 -10.73 4.61 -17.03
N GLU A 30 -9.85 5.20 -17.82
CA GLU A 30 -9.65 4.85 -19.24
C GLU A 30 -8.44 3.94 -19.38
N TYR A 31 -8.66 2.76 -19.92
CA TYR A 31 -7.63 1.76 -20.14
C TYR A 31 -7.25 1.66 -21.61
N ASP A 32 -5.97 1.46 -21.92
CA ASP A 32 -5.54 1.09 -23.26
C ASP A 32 -5.78 -0.41 -23.56
N ASP A 33 -5.45 -0.85 -24.77
CA ASP A 33 -5.61 -2.24 -25.21
C ASP A 33 -4.78 -3.27 -24.41
N GLU A 34 -3.72 -2.83 -23.73
CA GLU A 34 -2.87 -3.63 -22.83
C GLU A 34 -3.35 -3.57 -21.36
N GLY A 35 -4.34 -2.72 -21.06
CA GLY A 35 -4.93 -2.60 -19.72
C GLY A 35 -4.22 -1.62 -18.79
N HIS A 36 -3.41 -0.70 -19.30
CA HIS A 36 -2.83 0.40 -18.53
C HIS A 36 -3.78 1.59 -18.49
N ILE A 37 -3.78 2.30 -17.36
CA ILE A 37 -4.58 3.51 -17.19
C ILE A 37 -3.92 4.64 -17.97
N THR A 38 -4.65 5.21 -18.93
CA THR A 38 -4.16 6.26 -19.84
C THR A 38 -4.47 7.66 -19.35
N ASN A 39 -5.54 7.82 -18.57
CA ASN A 39 -6.01 9.10 -18.05
C ASN A 39 -5.67 9.30 -16.56
N HIS A 40 -4.56 8.70 -16.09
CA HIS A 40 -4.13 8.75 -14.69
C HIS A 40 -4.12 10.17 -14.11
N ASP A 41 -3.45 11.10 -14.79
CA ASP A 41 -3.33 12.48 -14.33
C ASP A 41 -4.70 13.18 -14.23
N GLU A 42 -5.62 12.89 -15.15
CA GLU A 42 -6.97 13.48 -15.15
C GLU A 42 -7.79 12.97 -13.96
N VAL A 43 -7.74 11.67 -13.68
CA VAL A 43 -8.44 11.03 -12.56
C VAL A 43 -7.88 11.55 -11.22
N VAL A 44 -6.56 11.75 -11.14
CA VAL A 44 -5.91 12.33 -9.96
C VAL A 44 -6.33 13.79 -9.77
N ASP A 45 -6.33 14.61 -10.83
CA ASP A 45 -6.71 16.03 -10.76
C ASP A 45 -8.20 16.21 -10.45
N ALA A 46 -9.04 15.29 -10.94
CA ALA A 46 -10.48 15.23 -10.63
C ALA A 46 -10.77 14.82 -9.17
N GLY A 47 -9.75 14.40 -8.40
CA GLY A 47 -9.92 13.93 -7.03
C GLY A 47 -10.56 12.54 -6.93
N GLN A 48 -10.53 11.77 -8.02
CA GLN A 48 -11.01 10.39 -8.09
C GLN A 48 -9.92 9.37 -7.72
N ALA A 49 -8.78 9.84 -7.20
CA ALA A 49 -7.72 9.01 -6.64
C ALA A 49 -7.49 9.35 -5.17
N TYR A 50 -7.13 8.35 -4.38
CA TYR A 50 -6.78 8.53 -2.96
C TYR A 50 -5.56 7.70 -2.59
N ARG A 51 -4.89 8.15 -1.54
CA ARG A 51 -3.75 7.42 -0.97
C ARG A 51 -4.23 6.55 0.17
N GLU A 52 -3.70 5.33 0.23
CA GLU A 52 -3.94 4.39 1.31
C GLU A 52 -2.65 3.72 1.73
N ILE A 53 -2.58 3.30 2.99
CA ILE A 53 -1.47 2.51 3.52
C ILE A 53 -1.90 1.06 3.52
N ARG A 54 -1.07 0.19 2.97
CA ARG A 54 -1.29 -1.26 2.89
C ARG A 54 -0.04 -2.02 3.30
N TRP A 55 -0.25 -3.25 3.77
CA TRP A 55 0.82 -4.23 3.91
C TRP A 55 1.18 -4.79 2.54
N LEU A 56 2.36 -4.42 2.05
CA LEU A 56 2.90 -4.84 0.76
C LEU A 56 4.24 -5.54 0.95
N ASP A 57 4.56 -6.41 0.00
CA ASP A 57 5.88 -7.03 -0.06
C ASP A 57 6.94 -5.96 -0.30
N ARG A 58 8.06 -6.06 0.42
CA ARG A 58 9.15 -5.09 0.29
C ARG A 58 9.70 -5.04 -1.14
N ASP A 59 9.80 -6.18 -1.82
CA ASP A 59 10.20 -6.22 -3.22
C ASP A 59 9.27 -5.39 -4.11
N THR A 60 7.95 -5.49 -3.93
CA THR A 60 6.98 -4.67 -4.66
C THR A 60 7.18 -3.19 -4.37
N VAL A 61 7.37 -2.83 -3.10
CA VAL A 61 7.57 -1.43 -2.71
C VAL A 61 8.85 -0.88 -3.35
N GLU A 62 9.93 -1.64 -3.39
CA GLU A 62 11.19 -1.20 -4.00
C GLU A 62 11.10 -1.17 -5.54
N ASP A 63 10.41 -2.13 -6.17
CA ASP A 63 10.22 -2.20 -7.63
C ASP A 63 9.40 -1.02 -8.16
N PHE A 64 8.38 -0.60 -7.41
CA PHE A 64 7.53 0.55 -7.75
C PHE A 64 7.93 1.85 -7.04
N GLU A 65 9.10 1.90 -6.40
CA GLU A 65 9.65 3.07 -5.67
C GLU A 65 8.63 3.72 -4.70
N MET A 66 7.87 2.88 -4.01
CA MET A 66 6.80 3.29 -3.11
C MET A 66 7.34 3.87 -1.80
N THR A 67 6.55 4.73 -1.17
CA THR A 67 6.91 5.31 0.13
C THR A 67 6.63 4.33 1.27
N VAL A 68 7.68 3.87 1.95
CA VAL A 68 7.55 3.05 3.16
C VAL A 68 7.11 3.92 4.34
N VAL A 69 6.17 3.40 5.12
CA VAL A 69 5.63 4.01 6.34
C VAL A 69 6.13 3.22 7.54
N ASP A 70 7.26 3.63 8.10
CA ASP A 70 7.82 3.11 9.34
C ASP A 70 7.48 4.01 10.54
N GLU A 71 7.92 3.64 11.74
CA GLU A 71 7.64 4.36 13.01
C GLU A 71 8.07 5.83 13.03
N ASP A 72 9.07 6.20 12.22
CA ASP A 72 9.55 7.57 12.08
C ASP A 72 8.77 8.39 11.02
N HIS A 73 7.86 7.76 10.28
CA HIS A 73 7.13 8.42 9.19
C HIS A 73 5.98 9.29 9.74
N PRO A 74 5.70 10.48 9.18
CA PRO A 74 4.63 11.37 9.67
C PRO A 74 3.21 10.78 9.58
N LEU A 75 3.03 9.77 8.71
CA LEU A 75 1.77 9.03 8.59
C LEU A 75 1.67 7.85 9.57
N TRP A 76 2.70 7.61 10.37
CA TRP A 76 2.68 6.55 11.38
C TRP A 76 1.76 6.91 12.54
N CYS A 77 0.86 5.98 12.87
CA CYS A 77 -0.07 6.11 13.99
C CYS A 77 -0.47 4.70 14.48
N ASP A 78 -1.20 4.62 15.59
CA ASP A 78 -1.68 3.34 16.14
C ASP A 78 -2.45 2.49 15.13
N ALA A 79 -3.24 3.12 14.24
CA ALA A 79 -4.00 2.41 13.22
C ALA A 79 -3.09 1.77 12.15
N VAL A 80 -1.97 2.44 11.79
CA VAL A 80 -0.96 1.90 10.87
C VAL A 80 -0.12 0.82 11.54
N ALA A 81 0.20 0.99 12.83
CA ALA A 81 0.92 -0.01 13.61
C ALA A 81 0.13 -1.32 13.72
N ASN A 82 -1.20 -1.22 13.94
CA ASN A 82 -2.13 -2.35 14.03
C ASN A 82 -2.68 -2.81 12.67
N LEU A 83 -2.23 -2.24 11.55
CA LEU A 83 -2.68 -2.66 10.22
C LEU A 83 -2.24 -4.09 9.91
N GLU A 84 -3.18 -4.93 9.51
CA GLU A 84 -2.95 -6.34 9.19
C GLU A 84 -2.80 -6.57 7.67
N ARG A 85 -2.32 -7.76 7.29
CA ARG A 85 -2.19 -8.14 5.87
C ARG A 85 -3.56 -8.25 5.21
N GLY A 86 -3.79 -7.47 4.16
CA GLY A 86 -5.05 -7.45 3.42
C GLY A 86 -6.00 -6.32 3.85
N ASP A 87 -5.73 -5.71 5.01
CA ASP A 87 -6.36 -4.45 5.39
C ASP A 87 -5.69 -3.28 4.69
N SER A 88 -6.46 -2.20 4.60
CA SER A 88 -6.01 -0.96 4.00
C SER A 88 -6.57 0.22 4.74
N LEU A 89 -5.79 1.30 4.77
CA LEU A 89 -6.15 2.46 5.55
C LEU A 89 -5.96 3.74 4.74
N ARG A 90 -7.04 4.48 4.51
CA ARG A 90 -6.99 5.73 3.74
C ARG A 90 -6.19 6.79 4.48
N VAL A 91 -5.20 7.37 3.79
CA VAL A 91 -4.34 8.44 4.32
C VAL A 91 -5.16 9.72 4.57
N ASP A 92 -6.15 10.00 3.73
CA ASP A 92 -6.99 11.21 3.89
C ASP A 92 -7.80 11.21 5.21
N GLY A 93 -8.05 10.02 5.78
CA GLY A 93 -8.69 9.85 7.09
C GLY A 93 -7.71 9.90 8.28
N LEU A 94 -6.41 9.78 8.00
CA LEU A 94 -5.34 9.95 8.98
C LEU A 94 -5.05 11.45 9.11
N ARG A 95 -5.88 12.15 9.89
CA ARG A 95 -5.54 13.51 10.31
C ARG A 95 -4.12 13.51 10.88
N GLU A 96 -3.26 14.37 10.34
CA GLU A 96 -1.96 14.73 10.90
C GLU A 96 -2.17 15.08 12.38
N GLY A 97 -1.77 14.17 13.28
CA GLY A 97 -1.71 14.37 14.74
C GLY A 97 -2.90 15.08 15.40
N ASP A 98 -3.91 14.32 15.82
CA ASP A 98 -4.63 14.71 17.06
C ASP A 98 -3.74 14.24 18.22
N ASP A 99 -2.77 15.07 18.55
CA ASP A 99 -2.00 15.04 19.80
C ASP A 99 -3.00 15.36 20.92
N ALA A 100 -3.46 14.33 21.65
CA ALA A 100 -4.35 14.45 22.81
C ALA A 100 -3.65 14.04 24.10
#